data_AF-A0A2H6BM37-F1
#
_entry.id   AF-A0A2H6BM37-F1
#
_cell.length_a   1.000
_cell.length_b   1.000
_cell.length_c   1.000
_cell.angle_alpha   90.00
_cell.angle_beta   90.00
_cell.angle_gamma   90.00
#
_symmetry.space_group_name_H-M   'P 1'
#
loop_
_entity.id
_entity.type
_entity.pdbx_description
1 polymer ?
#
loop_
_entity_poly.entity_id
_entity_poly.type
_entity_poly.pdbx_seq_one_letter_code
_entity_poly.pdbx_strand_id
1 'polypeptide(L)'
;MQKPLAWHWRSLPLHQRTGSEVFACLFAQDAIATLLESPYPGNSLSRYSLCAGSPRQLWTPALGEILPFLSSLLPQPRCDHLPDHLPFHGGWLGWLGYDLAWEIEKLPDRKADTLPFPVAYWYEPDSFAILDHQAQILWLAASKPEDLDKYEQSLTTNPDFEFIDPHPSPLIFYTSQLDYEKAVKKALDYIRKGDIFQANLSLRFQSTTKAKGWQIYRSLQQINPSPFASYWRTPWGEMISCSPERLVKLERGISSTRPIAGTRPRGKTEALDRQLAEELLTNKKEQAEHIMLVDLERNDLGRVCEWGSVYVDELLTIERYSHVMHLVSNVQGKLDKKYHAIDLIKALFPGGTITGCPKVRCLEIIEELEPVRRNLFYGSCGYIDLRGHLDLNILIRTLLMTTQGNLNTVWGQVGAGIVADSDPEKEWLESLHKAEAQLIALRSF
;
A
#
# COMPACT_ATOMS: atom_id res chain seq x y z
N MET A 1 20.51 23.75 -9.33
CA MET A 1 19.33 22.92 -9.63
C MET A 1 19.21 22.79 -11.14
N GLN A 2 19.37 21.58 -11.69
CA GLN A 2 19.01 21.29 -13.08
C GLN A 2 17.51 21.52 -13.25
N LYS A 3 17.07 22.08 -14.38
CA LYS A 3 15.64 22.14 -14.72
C LYS A 3 15.09 20.70 -14.68
N PRO A 4 13.89 20.45 -14.12
CA PRO A 4 13.26 19.14 -14.21
C PRO A 4 13.18 18.75 -15.68
N LEU A 5 13.67 17.55 -16.00
CA LEU A 5 13.67 17.02 -17.36
C LEU A 5 12.20 16.80 -17.76
N ALA A 6 11.74 17.51 -18.79
CA ALA A 6 10.39 17.33 -19.29
C ALA A 6 10.26 15.94 -19.93
N TRP A 7 9.14 15.25 -19.70
CA TRP A 7 8.79 14.06 -20.47
C TRP A 7 8.09 14.46 -21.77
N HIS A 8 8.36 13.70 -22.82
CA HIS A 8 7.57 13.68 -24.04
C HIS A 8 6.40 12.72 -23.86
N TRP A 9 5.22 13.08 -24.36
CA TRP A 9 3.99 12.32 -24.15
C TRP A 9 3.36 11.83 -25.46
N ARG A 10 2.75 10.64 -25.42
CA ARG A 10 1.95 10.08 -26.52
C ARG A 10 0.73 9.35 -25.95
N SER A 11 -0.45 9.60 -26.52
CA SER A 11 -1.65 8.84 -26.21
C SER A 11 -1.91 7.77 -27.27
N LEU A 12 -2.21 6.55 -26.84
CA LEU A 12 -2.57 5.40 -27.67
C LEU A 12 -3.89 4.79 -27.17
N PRO A 13 -4.62 4.02 -27.98
CA PRO A 13 -5.73 3.23 -27.49
C PRO A 13 -5.26 2.13 -26.51
N LEU A 14 -5.96 1.95 -25.40
CA LEU A 14 -5.60 0.95 -24.38
C LEU A 14 -5.92 -0.48 -24.83
N HIS A 15 -6.97 -0.66 -25.64
CA HIS A 15 -7.46 -1.96 -26.11
C HIS A 15 -7.75 -2.95 -24.97
N GLN A 16 -8.38 -2.48 -23.89
CA GLN A 16 -8.76 -3.29 -22.72
C GLN A 16 -7.60 -3.97 -21.98
N ARG A 17 -6.35 -3.61 -22.28
CA ARG A 17 -5.18 -4.14 -21.59
C ARG A 17 -5.17 -3.72 -20.13
N THR A 18 -4.76 -4.66 -19.28
CA THR A 18 -4.52 -4.48 -17.85
C THR A 18 -3.18 -3.78 -17.58
N GLY A 19 -2.99 -3.29 -16.35
CA GLY A 19 -1.71 -2.74 -15.92
C GLY A 19 -0.60 -3.79 -15.99
N SER A 20 -0.92 -5.01 -15.58
CA SER A 20 -0.01 -6.16 -15.65
C SER A 20 0.46 -6.48 -17.07
N GLU A 21 -0.43 -6.43 -18.06
CA GLU A 21 -0.07 -6.66 -19.48
C GLU A 21 0.83 -5.55 -20.03
N VAL A 22 0.49 -4.28 -19.75
CA VAL A 22 1.32 -3.15 -20.20
C VAL A 22 2.68 -3.16 -19.50
N PHE A 23 2.72 -3.40 -18.19
CA PHE A 23 3.97 -3.51 -17.43
C PHE A 23 4.86 -4.64 -17.96
N ALA A 24 4.26 -5.80 -18.24
CA ALA A 24 4.94 -6.94 -18.83
C ALA A 24 5.64 -6.57 -20.16
N CYS A 25 4.93 -5.88 -21.07
CA CYS A 25 5.48 -5.49 -22.36
C CYS A 25 6.57 -4.41 -22.26
N LEU A 26 6.42 -3.46 -21.33
CA LEU A 26 7.22 -2.24 -21.32
C LEU A 26 8.38 -2.24 -20.33
N PHE A 27 8.19 -2.80 -19.13
CA PHE A 27 9.08 -2.54 -17.99
C PHE A 27 9.51 -3.79 -17.21
N ALA A 28 8.92 -4.96 -17.48
CA ALA A 28 9.22 -6.18 -16.71
C ALA A 28 10.65 -6.71 -16.86
N GLN A 29 11.44 -6.17 -17.79
CA GLN A 29 12.86 -6.48 -17.97
C GLN A 29 13.80 -5.43 -17.34
N ASP A 30 13.27 -4.30 -16.88
CA ASP A 30 14.08 -3.28 -16.23
C ASP A 30 14.58 -3.79 -14.88
N ALA A 31 15.77 -3.35 -14.50
CA ALA A 31 16.36 -3.66 -13.19
C ALA A 31 15.59 -2.96 -12.05
N ILE A 32 15.03 -1.79 -12.34
CA ILE A 32 14.16 -1.02 -11.45
C ILE A 32 12.88 -0.73 -12.21
N ALA A 33 11.76 -1.21 -11.67
CA ALA A 33 10.47 -1.07 -12.31
C ALA A 33 9.36 -1.06 -11.25
N THR A 34 8.31 -0.31 -11.54
CA THR A 34 7.14 -0.19 -10.65
C THR A 34 5.86 -0.37 -11.43
N LEU A 35 4.93 -1.10 -10.84
CA LEU A 35 3.53 -1.17 -11.24
C LEU A 35 2.68 -0.76 -10.04
N LEU A 36 1.84 0.25 -10.20
CA LEU A 36 0.72 0.56 -9.32
C LEU A 36 -0.55 0.21 -10.11
N GLU A 37 -1.28 -0.80 -9.65
CA GLU A 37 -2.38 -1.38 -10.42
C GLU A 37 -3.70 -1.30 -9.67
N SER A 38 -4.70 -0.78 -10.37
CA SER A 38 -6.09 -0.94 -10.02
C SER A 38 -6.72 -2.11 -10.78
N PRO A 39 -7.62 -2.90 -10.18
CA PRO A 39 -8.28 -4.01 -10.85
C PRO A 39 -9.13 -3.55 -12.04
N TYR A 40 -9.04 -4.25 -13.18
CA TYR A 40 -9.88 -3.98 -14.34
C TYR A 40 -10.40 -5.30 -14.97
N PRO A 41 -11.70 -5.39 -15.31
CA PRO A 41 -12.77 -4.43 -15.03
C PRO A 41 -13.10 -4.33 -13.53
N GLY A 42 -13.38 -3.11 -13.04
CA GLY A 42 -13.54 -2.83 -11.60
C GLY A 42 -14.52 -1.69 -11.29
N ASN A 43 -14.46 -1.17 -10.06
CA ASN A 43 -15.35 -0.13 -9.53
C ASN A 43 -14.79 1.30 -9.75
N SER A 44 -15.39 2.31 -9.10
CA SER A 44 -14.95 3.72 -9.24
C SER A 44 -13.53 3.99 -8.71
N LEU A 45 -13.01 3.19 -7.77
CA LEU A 45 -11.64 3.31 -7.28
C LEU A 45 -10.61 2.82 -8.30
N SER A 46 -11.05 2.09 -9.34
CA SER A 46 -10.15 1.35 -10.23
C SER A 46 -9.95 1.98 -11.61
N ARG A 47 -9.89 3.32 -11.67
CA ARG A 47 -9.81 4.05 -12.95
C ARG A 47 -8.42 3.99 -13.59
N TYR A 48 -7.36 4.03 -12.78
CA TYR A 48 -6.00 4.22 -13.28
C TYR A 48 -5.04 3.11 -12.85
N SER A 49 -4.19 2.68 -13.77
CA SER A 49 -2.93 1.98 -13.44
C SER A 49 -1.75 2.82 -13.91
N LEU A 50 -0.63 2.75 -13.17
CA LEU A 50 0.62 3.43 -13.48
C LEU A 50 1.75 2.41 -13.56
N CYS A 51 2.49 2.41 -14.65
CA CYS A 51 3.68 1.59 -14.84
C CYS A 51 4.87 2.52 -15.02
N ALA A 52 6.02 2.23 -14.42
CA ALA A 52 7.21 3.06 -14.55
C ALA A 52 8.47 2.20 -14.65
N GLY A 53 9.38 2.60 -15.54
CA GLY A 53 10.65 1.91 -15.78
C GLY A 53 11.80 2.49 -14.95
N SER A 54 12.99 2.34 -15.50
CA SER A 54 14.27 2.73 -14.91
C SER A 54 14.33 4.20 -14.44
N PRO A 55 15.11 4.51 -13.38
CA PRO A 55 15.17 5.85 -12.82
C PRO A 55 16.09 6.80 -13.61
N ARG A 56 15.73 8.08 -13.68
CA ARG A 56 16.66 9.19 -13.95
C ARG A 56 17.51 9.50 -12.72
N GLN A 57 16.84 9.51 -11.57
CA GLN A 57 17.40 9.81 -10.27
C GLN A 57 16.74 8.91 -9.22
N LEU A 58 17.51 8.55 -8.20
CA LEU A 58 17.12 7.60 -7.17
C LEU A 58 17.67 8.08 -5.83
N TRP A 59 16.84 7.97 -4.79
CA TRP A 59 17.14 8.47 -3.46
C TRP A 59 16.73 7.49 -2.37
N THR A 60 17.61 7.35 -1.38
CA THR A 60 17.36 6.63 -0.13
C THR A 60 17.82 7.48 1.05
N PRO A 61 17.09 8.57 1.37
CA PRO A 61 17.46 9.41 2.50
C PRO A 61 17.48 8.59 3.80
N ALA A 62 18.46 8.88 4.65
CA ALA A 62 18.57 8.22 5.95
C ALA A 62 17.43 8.67 6.88
N LEU A 63 17.06 7.82 7.83
CA LEU A 63 16.08 8.15 8.88
C LEU A 63 16.54 9.40 9.64
N GLY A 64 15.64 10.37 9.81
CA GLY A 64 15.91 11.71 10.33
C GLY A 64 15.97 12.79 9.24
N GLU A 65 16.22 12.40 7.99
CA GLU A 65 16.34 13.30 6.84
C GLU A 65 15.26 13.02 5.77
N ILE A 66 14.35 12.07 5.98
CA ILE A 66 13.41 11.60 4.96
C ILE A 66 12.39 12.70 4.62
N LEU A 67 11.67 13.22 5.60
CA LEU A 67 10.64 14.25 5.41
C LEU A 67 11.26 15.59 4.96
N PRO A 68 12.38 16.07 5.55
CA PRO A 68 13.08 17.25 5.02
C PRO A 68 13.49 17.07 3.55
N PHE A 69 14.04 15.91 3.20
CA PHE A 69 14.45 15.61 1.81
C PHE A 69 13.24 15.65 0.86
N LEU A 70 12.16 14.95 1.18
CA LEU A 70 10.94 14.97 0.35
C LEU A 70 10.33 16.36 0.23
N SER A 71 10.39 17.15 1.30
CA SER A 71 9.92 18.54 1.27
C SER A 71 10.76 19.39 0.31
N SER A 72 12.08 19.14 0.24
CA SER A 72 12.99 19.84 -0.67
C SER A 72 12.74 19.54 -2.16
N LEU A 73 12.05 18.43 -2.46
CA LEU A 73 11.66 18.09 -3.83
C LEU A 73 10.47 18.92 -4.32
N LEU A 74 9.66 19.47 -3.40
CA LEU A 74 8.44 20.21 -3.69
C LEU A 74 8.60 21.73 -3.57
N PRO A 75 7.83 22.55 -4.33
CA PRO A 75 7.12 22.25 -5.57
C PRO A 75 8.01 22.46 -6.81
N GLN A 76 7.70 21.78 -7.91
CA GLN A 76 8.36 21.98 -9.20
C GLN A 76 7.44 22.72 -10.19
N PRO A 77 7.97 23.47 -11.18
CA PRO A 77 7.15 24.15 -12.18
C PRO A 77 6.27 23.16 -12.96
N ARG A 78 5.01 23.56 -13.20
CA ARG A 78 4.00 22.77 -13.91
C ARG A 78 4.32 22.64 -15.40
N CYS A 79 3.82 21.57 -16.00
CA CYS A 79 3.70 21.43 -17.44
C CYS A 79 2.24 21.73 -17.83
N ASP A 80 1.99 22.87 -18.50
CA ASP A 80 0.64 23.42 -18.71
C ASP A 80 -0.18 22.73 -19.83
N HIS A 81 0.27 21.57 -20.34
CA HIS A 81 -0.28 20.95 -21.56
C HIS A 81 -0.83 19.53 -21.38
N LEU A 82 -0.89 19.00 -20.15
CA LEU A 82 -1.41 17.65 -19.89
C LEU A 82 -2.85 17.67 -19.35
N PRO A 83 -3.66 16.63 -19.60
CA PRO A 83 -4.99 16.56 -19.03
C PRO A 83 -4.94 16.57 -17.50
N ASP A 84 -5.69 17.50 -16.90
CA ASP A 84 -5.73 17.71 -15.45
C ASP A 84 -6.26 16.51 -14.66
N HIS A 85 -6.96 15.58 -15.32
CA HIS A 85 -7.53 14.39 -14.71
C HIS A 85 -6.50 13.25 -14.52
N LEU A 86 -5.33 13.32 -15.19
CA LEU A 86 -4.33 12.28 -15.01
C LEU A 86 -3.81 12.31 -13.55
N PRO A 87 -3.69 11.13 -12.91
CA PRO A 87 -3.27 11.05 -11.51
C PRO A 87 -1.82 11.50 -11.32
N PHE A 88 -0.97 11.30 -12.33
CA PHE A 88 0.46 11.53 -12.27
C PHE A 88 0.95 12.28 -13.50
N HIS A 89 1.71 13.36 -13.31
CA HIS A 89 2.28 14.18 -14.41
C HIS A 89 3.81 14.06 -14.51
N GLY A 90 4.38 13.04 -13.87
CA GLY A 90 5.79 13.00 -13.51
C GLY A 90 5.97 13.42 -12.04
N GLY A 91 7.14 13.13 -11.49
CA GLY A 91 7.45 13.27 -10.08
C GLY A 91 8.16 12.02 -9.57
N TRP A 92 7.81 11.57 -8.37
CA TRP A 92 8.53 10.54 -7.65
C TRP A 92 7.62 9.37 -7.30
N LEU A 93 8.08 8.16 -7.61
CA LEU A 93 7.48 6.92 -7.13
C LEU A 93 8.35 6.36 -6.01
N GLY A 94 7.74 5.81 -4.98
CA GLY A 94 8.51 5.30 -3.86
C GLY A 94 7.69 4.67 -2.74
N TRP A 95 8.39 4.41 -1.64
CA TRP A 95 7.82 3.95 -0.40
C TRP A 95 8.42 4.64 0.83
N LEU A 96 7.67 4.51 1.92
CA LEU A 96 8.02 4.88 3.28
C LEU A 96 7.77 3.64 4.15
N GLY A 97 8.85 3.06 4.66
CA GLY A 97 8.80 1.98 5.64
C GLY A 97 8.21 2.45 6.96
N TYR A 98 7.63 1.52 7.71
CA TYR A 98 7.00 1.76 9.00
C TYR A 98 7.91 2.52 9.98
N ASP A 99 9.21 2.23 9.91
CA ASP A 99 10.24 2.83 10.76
C ASP A 99 10.37 4.36 10.60
N LEU A 100 9.77 4.97 9.56
CA LEU A 100 9.60 6.43 9.45
C LEU A 100 8.90 7.01 10.70
N ALA A 101 8.10 6.21 11.42
CA ALA A 101 7.49 6.62 12.68
C ALA A 101 8.50 7.18 13.70
N TRP A 102 9.75 6.72 13.70
CA TRP A 102 10.80 7.23 14.59
C TRP A 102 11.36 8.60 14.18
N GLU A 103 11.13 9.05 12.95
CA GLU A 103 11.40 10.43 12.52
C GLU A 103 10.26 11.38 12.91
N ILE A 104 9.03 10.86 12.98
CA ILE A 104 7.83 11.63 13.31
C ILE A 104 7.65 11.77 14.82
N GLU A 105 7.83 10.67 15.56
CA GLU A 105 7.53 10.54 16.98
C GLU A 105 8.76 10.12 17.80
N LYS A 106 8.75 10.46 19.09
CA LYS A 106 9.80 10.01 20.02
C LYS A 106 9.45 8.63 20.57
N LEU A 107 10.03 7.59 19.98
CA LEU A 107 9.73 6.20 20.31
C LEU A 107 10.93 5.47 20.93
N PRO A 108 10.71 4.41 21.73
CA PRO A 108 11.79 3.52 22.17
C PRO A 108 12.52 2.88 21.00
N ASP A 109 13.83 2.68 21.13
CA ASP A 109 14.65 1.97 20.14
C ASP A 109 15.21 0.70 20.79
N ARG A 110 14.44 -0.38 20.71
CA ARG A 110 14.72 -1.66 21.39
C ARG A 110 14.97 -2.81 20.42
N LYS A 111 14.35 -2.74 19.24
CA LYS A 111 14.35 -3.78 18.22
C LYS A 111 15.06 -3.29 16.97
N ALA A 112 15.65 -4.24 16.25
CA ALA A 112 16.21 -4.02 14.92
C ALA A 112 15.63 -5.04 13.96
N ASP A 113 15.82 -4.78 12.67
CA ASP A 113 15.46 -5.68 11.59
C ASP A 113 16.63 -5.74 10.60
N THR A 114 16.84 -6.91 10.01
CA THR A 114 17.93 -7.20 9.09
C THR A 114 17.49 -7.25 7.64
N LEU A 115 16.20 -7.03 7.35
CA LEU A 115 15.72 -6.93 5.98
C LEU A 115 16.45 -5.80 5.23
N PRO A 116 16.90 -6.01 3.98
CA PRO A 116 17.83 -5.11 3.30
C PRO A 116 17.18 -3.85 2.71
N PHE A 117 15.87 -3.64 2.95
CA PHE A 117 15.13 -2.54 2.35
C PHE A 117 15.36 -1.23 3.13
N PRO A 118 15.66 -0.11 2.44
CA PRO A 118 15.80 1.18 3.07
C PRO A 118 14.44 1.68 3.59
N VAL A 119 14.46 2.45 4.67
CA VAL A 119 13.24 3.06 5.25
C VAL A 119 12.54 3.97 4.24
N ALA A 120 13.28 4.68 3.40
CA ALA A 120 12.70 5.43 2.29
C ALA A 120 13.42 5.11 1.00
N TYR A 121 12.64 4.95 -0.06
CA TYR A 121 13.12 4.83 -1.42
C TYR A 121 12.22 5.65 -2.32
N TRP A 122 12.82 6.50 -3.12
CA TRP A 122 12.11 7.32 -4.09
C TRP A 122 12.92 7.39 -5.38
N TYR A 123 12.24 7.45 -6.51
CA TYR A 123 12.91 7.66 -7.79
C TYR A 123 12.04 8.44 -8.77
N GLU A 124 12.70 9.20 -9.65
CA GLU A 124 12.07 9.88 -10.76
C GLU A 124 12.21 8.97 -11.99
N PRO A 125 11.11 8.52 -12.62
CA PRO A 125 11.19 7.57 -13.72
C PRO A 125 11.68 8.24 -15.01
N ASP A 126 12.54 7.55 -15.75
CA ASP A 126 12.92 7.96 -17.11
C ASP A 126 11.73 7.88 -18.07
N SER A 127 10.90 6.86 -17.88
CA SER A 127 9.67 6.63 -18.62
C SER A 127 8.59 5.97 -17.77
N PHE A 128 7.34 6.25 -18.12
CA PHE A 128 6.18 5.69 -17.45
C PHE A 128 4.97 5.64 -18.38
N ALA A 129 3.97 4.87 -17.98
CA ALA A 129 2.71 4.70 -18.69
C ALA A 129 1.52 4.82 -17.73
N ILE A 130 0.50 5.59 -18.10
CA ILE A 130 -0.76 5.73 -17.35
C ILE A 130 -1.88 5.13 -18.18
N LEU A 131 -2.59 4.17 -17.60
CA LEU A 131 -3.75 3.54 -18.20
C LEU A 131 -4.99 4.23 -17.65
N ASP A 132 -5.78 4.90 -18.48
CA ASP A 132 -7.15 5.32 -18.13
C ASP A 132 -8.12 4.23 -18.59
N HIS A 133 -8.49 3.35 -17.66
CA HIS A 133 -9.38 2.21 -17.92
C HIS A 133 -10.78 2.66 -18.31
N GLN A 134 -11.22 3.83 -17.85
CA GLN A 134 -12.54 4.35 -18.17
C GLN A 134 -12.57 4.96 -19.58
N ALA A 135 -11.56 5.75 -19.93
CA ALA A 135 -11.46 6.37 -21.25
C ALA A 135 -10.90 5.43 -22.33
N GLN A 136 -10.35 4.28 -21.92
CA GLN A 136 -9.63 3.33 -22.80
C GLN A 136 -8.43 3.98 -23.52
N ILE A 137 -7.67 4.81 -22.79
CA ILE A 137 -6.50 5.51 -23.30
C ILE A 137 -5.26 5.09 -22.51
N LEU A 138 -4.18 4.77 -23.22
CA LEU A 138 -2.84 4.57 -22.68
C LEU A 138 -2.02 5.84 -22.95
N TRP A 139 -1.53 6.47 -21.89
CA TRP A 139 -0.62 7.61 -21.97
C TRP A 139 0.80 7.13 -21.72
N LEU A 140 1.69 7.28 -22.70
CA LEU A 140 3.12 7.02 -22.57
C LEU A 140 3.87 8.33 -22.33
N ALA A 141 4.85 8.29 -21.43
CA ALA A 141 5.74 9.40 -21.12
C ALA A 141 7.19 8.91 -21.10
N ALA A 142 8.12 9.62 -21.75
CA ALA A 142 9.54 9.25 -21.79
C ALA A 142 10.45 10.49 -21.85
N SER A 143 11.66 10.40 -21.31
CA SER A 143 12.69 11.46 -21.40
C SER A 143 13.09 11.81 -22.82
N LYS A 144 13.05 10.82 -23.71
CA LYS A 144 13.48 10.96 -25.10
C LYS A 144 12.34 10.62 -26.03
N PRO A 145 12.05 11.44 -27.06
CA PRO A 145 10.96 11.18 -28.00
C PRO A 145 11.07 9.81 -28.68
N GLU A 146 12.28 9.37 -29.02
CA GLU A 146 12.53 8.10 -29.71
C GLU A 146 12.16 6.86 -28.89
N ASP A 147 12.09 6.98 -27.56
CA ASP A 147 11.68 5.86 -26.69
C ASP A 147 10.17 5.64 -26.75
N LEU A 148 9.37 6.66 -27.09
CA LEU A 148 7.92 6.50 -27.31
C LEU A 148 7.63 5.57 -28.49
N ASP A 149 8.40 5.66 -29.57
CA ASP A 149 8.28 4.77 -30.74
C ASP A 149 8.61 3.32 -30.37
N LYS A 150 9.67 3.12 -29.56
CA LYS A 150 10.04 1.79 -29.08
C LYS A 150 8.96 1.19 -28.19
N TYR A 151 8.40 1.96 -27.26
CA TYR A 151 7.34 1.47 -26.37
C TYR A 151 6.07 1.12 -27.13
N GLU A 152 5.68 1.93 -28.11
CA GLU A 152 4.56 1.61 -28.99
C GLU A 152 4.79 0.31 -29.77
N GLN A 153 6.02 0.08 -30.26
CA GLN A 153 6.37 -1.18 -30.91
C GLN A 153 6.34 -2.37 -29.93
N SER A 154 6.90 -2.23 -28.73
CA SER A 154 6.91 -3.28 -27.70
C SER A 154 5.51 -3.71 -27.27
N LEU A 155 4.53 -2.80 -27.30
CA LEU A 155 3.12 -3.08 -27.03
C LEU A 155 2.47 -4.03 -28.07
N THR A 156 3.11 -4.31 -29.20
CA THR A 156 2.65 -5.29 -30.19
C THR A 156 3.17 -6.71 -29.92
N THR A 157 4.10 -6.85 -28.99
CA THR A 157 4.69 -8.13 -28.62
C THR A 157 4.14 -8.62 -27.28
N ASN A 158 3.80 -9.91 -27.21
CA ASN A 158 3.49 -10.55 -25.94
C ASN A 158 4.78 -11.15 -25.37
N PRO A 159 5.28 -10.66 -24.22
CA PRO A 159 6.46 -11.23 -23.59
C PRO A 159 6.16 -12.66 -23.12
N ASP A 160 7.02 -13.59 -23.51
CA ASP A 160 6.99 -14.94 -22.99
C ASP A 160 7.73 -14.97 -21.64
N PHE A 161 7.00 -15.27 -20.57
CA PHE A 161 7.59 -15.44 -19.25
C PHE A 161 7.70 -16.91 -18.93
N GLU A 162 8.94 -17.39 -18.84
CA GLU A 162 9.21 -18.75 -18.39
C GLU A 162 8.54 -19.02 -17.03
N PHE A 163 7.70 -20.04 -17.01
CA PHE A 163 7.08 -20.55 -15.80
C PHE A 163 8.11 -21.33 -14.96
N ILE A 164 8.21 -21.02 -13.67
CA ILE A 164 9.09 -21.72 -12.74
C ILE A 164 8.23 -22.29 -11.63
N ASP A 165 8.27 -23.60 -11.44
CA ASP A 165 7.60 -24.26 -10.32
C ASP A 165 8.15 -23.68 -9.00
N PRO A 166 7.29 -23.10 -8.15
CA PRO A 166 7.72 -22.35 -6.97
C PRO A 166 8.47 -23.20 -5.95
N HIS A 167 8.18 -24.50 -5.82
CA HIS A 167 8.69 -25.39 -4.75
C HIS A 167 8.95 -24.67 -3.40
N PRO A 168 7.93 -24.10 -2.75
CA PRO A 168 8.13 -23.31 -1.53
C PRO A 168 8.54 -24.21 -0.35
N SER A 169 9.46 -23.73 0.49
CA SER A 169 9.76 -24.38 1.76
C SER A 169 8.62 -24.20 2.77
N PRO A 170 8.55 -25.04 3.82
CA PRO A 170 7.68 -24.78 4.96
C PRO A 170 7.89 -23.37 5.53
N LEU A 171 6.81 -22.81 6.09
CA LEU A 171 6.84 -21.49 6.70
C LEU A 171 7.61 -21.52 8.02
N ILE A 172 8.41 -20.49 8.24
CA ILE A 172 9.08 -20.22 9.50
C ILE A 172 8.50 -18.93 10.07
N PHE A 173 7.86 -19.00 11.23
CA PHE A 173 7.34 -17.83 11.92
C PHE A 173 8.37 -17.28 12.91
N TYR A 174 8.47 -15.95 12.98
CA TYR A 174 9.40 -15.27 13.89
C TYR A 174 8.82 -15.17 15.32
N THR A 175 7.53 -15.50 15.46
CA THR A 175 6.80 -15.55 16.74
C THR A 175 6.07 -16.87 16.81
N SER A 176 6.22 -17.59 17.93
CA SER A 176 5.42 -18.78 18.20
C SER A 176 3.98 -18.39 18.53
N GLN A 177 3.02 -19.29 18.32
CA GLN A 177 1.63 -19.05 18.75
C GLN A 177 1.57 -18.67 20.24
N LEU A 178 2.30 -19.39 21.09
CA LEU A 178 2.32 -19.14 22.52
C LEU A 178 2.82 -17.73 22.87
N ASP A 179 3.84 -17.24 22.17
CA ASP A 179 4.38 -15.90 22.42
C ASP A 179 3.48 -14.80 21.85
N TYR A 180 2.83 -15.05 20.71
CA TYR A 180 1.80 -14.15 20.19
C TYR A 180 0.62 -14.03 21.17
N GLU A 181 0.11 -15.15 21.69
CA GLU A 181 -0.98 -15.13 22.68
C GLU A 181 -0.59 -14.40 23.97
N LYS A 182 0.68 -14.49 24.41
CA LYS A 182 1.20 -13.69 25.53
C LYS A 182 1.20 -12.20 25.20
N ALA A 183 1.61 -11.82 24.00
CA ALA A 183 1.60 -10.44 23.54
C ALA A 183 0.16 -9.89 23.50
N VAL A 184 -0.80 -10.67 22.99
CA VAL A 184 -2.23 -10.30 23.02
C VAL A 184 -2.73 -10.10 24.45
N LYS A 185 -2.43 -11.02 25.38
CA LYS A 185 -2.80 -10.89 26.80
C LYS A 185 -2.23 -9.61 27.42
N LYS A 186 -1.00 -9.24 27.06
CA LYS A 186 -0.36 -8.02 27.55
C LYS A 186 -0.96 -6.75 26.93
N ALA A 187 -1.33 -6.77 25.65
CA ALA A 187 -2.08 -5.68 25.03
C ALA A 187 -3.46 -5.50 25.69
N LEU A 188 -4.16 -6.59 26.01
CA LEU A 188 -5.42 -6.55 26.77
C LEU A 188 -5.24 -5.91 28.16
N ASP A 189 -4.11 -6.17 28.83
CA ASP A 189 -3.81 -5.52 30.11
C ASP A 189 -3.59 -4.01 29.97
N TYR A 190 -2.97 -3.56 28.88
CA TYR A 190 -2.87 -2.13 28.56
C TYR A 190 -4.25 -1.51 28.29
N ILE A 191 -5.12 -2.22 27.57
CA ILE A 191 -6.51 -1.78 27.33
C ILE A 191 -7.29 -1.68 28.64
N ARG A 192 -7.21 -2.68 29.53
CA ARG A 192 -7.90 -2.68 30.83
C ARG A 192 -7.46 -1.55 31.75
N LYS A 193 -6.20 -1.12 31.64
CA LYS A 193 -5.65 0.02 32.40
C LYS A 193 -6.05 1.38 31.81
N GLY A 194 -6.62 1.40 30.60
CA GLY A 194 -6.98 2.61 29.89
C GLY A 194 -5.80 3.28 29.16
N ASP A 195 -4.70 2.56 28.93
CA ASP A 195 -3.54 3.11 28.20
C ASP A 195 -3.86 3.27 26.70
N ILE A 196 -4.64 2.33 26.15
CA ILE A 196 -5.05 2.26 24.74
C ILE A 196 -6.48 1.71 24.62
N PHE A 197 -7.16 2.00 23.51
CA PHE A 197 -8.43 1.40 23.12
C PHE A 197 -8.25 0.17 22.23
N GLN A 198 -7.25 0.21 21.36
CA GLN A 198 -6.90 -0.85 20.41
C GLN A 198 -5.40 -0.83 20.13
N ALA A 199 -4.80 -1.99 19.88
CA ALA A 199 -3.47 -2.10 19.25
C ALA A 199 -3.50 -3.15 18.14
N ASN A 200 -2.82 -2.89 17.02
CA ASN A 200 -2.64 -3.89 15.97
C ASN A 200 -1.34 -4.66 16.24
N LEU A 201 -1.44 -5.94 16.57
CA LEU A 201 -0.28 -6.83 16.74
C LEU A 201 -0.09 -7.68 15.50
N SER A 202 1.17 -7.88 15.11
CA SER A 202 1.52 -8.60 13.91
C SER A 202 2.61 -9.64 14.14
N LEU A 203 2.71 -10.56 13.20
CA LEU A 203 3.68 -11.64 13.19
C LEU A 203 4.26 -11.81 11.78
N ARG A 204 5.57 -12.01 11.72
CA ARG A 204 6.29 -12.23 10.47
C ARG A 204 6.48 -13.72 10.19
N PHE A 205 6.29 -14.10 8.94
CA PHE A 205 6.66 -15.40 8.42
C PHE A 205 7.69 -15.28 7.30
N GLN A 206 8.42 -16.36 7.08
CA GLN A 206 9.41 -16.51 6.02
C GLN A 206 9.22 -17.86 5.31
N SER A 207 9.49 -17.88 4.01
CA SER A 207 9.64 -19.10 3.19
C SER A 207 10.75 -18.88 2.17
N THR A 208 11.15 -19.94 1.48
CA THR A 208 12.03 -19.87 0.31
C THR A 208 11.34 -20.47 -0.89
N THR A 209 11.56 -19.93 -2.09
CA THR A 209 10.92 -20.37 -3.34
C THR A 209 11.85 -20.20 -4.54
N LYS A 210 11.60 -20.94 -5.62
CA LYS A 210 12.23 -20.71 -6.93
C LYS A 210 11.43 -19.77 -7.83
N ALA A 211 10.17 -19.48 -7.51
CA ALA A 211 9.34 -18.59 -8.30
C ALA A 211 9.91 -17.17 -8.32
N LYS A 212 9.81 -16.50 -9.47
CA LYS A 212 10.15 -15.09 -9.64
C LYS A 212 9.05 -14.23 -9.02
N GLY A 213 9.40 -13.05 -8.51
CA GLY A 213 8.41 -12.22 -7.83
C GLY A 213 7.32 -11.69 -8.76
N TRP A 214 7.61 -11.49 -10.04
CA TRP A 214 6.58 -11.20 -11.05
C TRP A 214 5.53 -12.32 -11.17
N GLN A 215 5.94 -13.59 -11.06
CA GLN A 215 4.99 -14.70 -11.05
C GLN A 215 4.10 -14.60 -9.82
N ILE A 216 4.70 -14.47 -8.63
CA ILE A 216 3.99 -14.34 -7.35
C ILE A 216 3.01 -13.16 -7.37
N TYR A 217 3.40 -12.01 -7.92
CA TYR A 217 2.51 -10.88 -8.09
C TYR A 217 1.27 -11.23 -8.92
N ARG A 218 1.45 -11.84 -10.10
CA ARG A 218 0.32 -12.22 -10.97
C ARG A 218 -0.63 -13.21 -10.29
N SER A 219 -0.09 -14.23 -9.60
CA SER A 219 -0.91 -15.20 -8.86
C SER A 219 -1.66 -14.53 -7.71
N LEU A 220 -0.99 -13.66 -6.95
CA LEU A 220 -1.62 -12.94 -5.85
C LEU A 220 -2.72 -11.97 -6.33
N GLN A 221 -2.50 -11.26 -7.43
CA GLN A 221 -3.47 -10.35 -8.03
C GLN A 221 -4.72 -11.11 -8.52
N GLN A 222 -4.55 -12.31 -9.08
CA GLN A 222 -5.68 -13.16 -9.48
C GLN A 222 -6.49 -13.66 -8.29
N ILE A 223 -5.82 -14.07 -7.21
CA ILE A 223 -6.46 -14.56 -5.99
C ILE A 223 -7.19 -13.42 -5.26
N ASN A 224 -6.55 -12.27 -5.13
CA ASN A 224 -7.07 -11.14 -4.36
C ASN A 224 -6.83 -9.79 -5.07
N PRO A 225 -7.61 -9.49 -6.13
CA PRO A 225 -7.48 -8.23 -6.84
C PRO A 225 -7.85 -7.07 -5.90
N SER A 226 -6.90 -6.16 -5.73
CA SER A 226 -6.99 -5.10 -4.72
C SER A 226 -6.79 -3.72 -5.35
N PRO A 227 -7.52 -2.67 -4.91
CA PRO A 227 -7.49 -1.33 -5.51
C PRO A 227 -6.10 -0.66 -5.51
N PHE A 228 -5.24 -1.06 -4.57
CA PHE A 228 -3.88 -0.51 -4.41
C PHE A 228 -2.83 -1.61 -4.55
N ALA A 229 -3.03 -2.55 -5.47
CA ALA A 229 -2.01 -3.55 -5.81
C ALA A 229 -0.77 -2.86 -6.37
N SER A 230 0.41 -3.37 -6.03
CA SER A 230 1.65 -2.87 -6.59
C SER A 230 2.75 -3.93 -6.65
N TYR A 231 3.63 -3.78 -7.63
CA TYR A 231 4.83 -4.57 -7.79
C TYR A 231 6.02 -3.65 -7.98
N TRP A 232 7.07 -3.88 -7.20
CA TRP A 232 8.28 -3.07 -7.23
C TRP A 232 9.47 -3.99 -7.38
N ARG A 233 10.29 -3.74 -8.40
CA ARG A 233 11.62 -4.33 -8.54
C ARG A 233 12.65 -3.26 -8.26
N THR A 234 13.62 -3.59 -7.41
CA THR A 234 14.50 -2.60 -6.79
C THR A 234 15.88 -3.23 -6.56
N PRO A 235 16.94 -2.43 -6.35
CA PRO A 235 18.27 -2.98 -6.04
C PRO A 235 18.35 -3.82 -4.75
N TRP A 236 17.41 -3.64 -3.81
CA TRP A 236 17.40 -4.33 -2.52
C TRP A 236 16.54 -5.60 -2.53
N GLY A 237 15.70 -5.79 -3.54
CA GLY A 237 14.73 -6.87 -3.62
C GLY A 237 13.44 -6.45 -4.30
N GLU A 238 12.46 -7.35 -4.28
CA GLU A 238 11.13 -7.13 -4.85
C GLU A 238 10.10 -6.93 -3.73
N MET A 239 9.17 -5.99 -3.93
CA MET A 239 7.98 -5.83 -3.09
C MET A 239 6.73 -6.16 -3.91
N ILE A 240 5.93 -7.09 -3.41
CA ILE A 240 4.74 -7.63 -4.07
C ILE A 240 3.56 -7.37 -3.15
N SER A 241 2.68 -6.45 -3.52
CA SER A 241 1.59 -5.98 -2.65
C SER A 241 0.23 -6.09 -3.34
N CYS A 242 -0.77 -6.60 -2.63
CA CYS A 242 -2.18 -6.52 -3.00
C CYS A 242 -2.94 -5.83 -1.87
N SER A 243 -2.59 -4.57 -1.62
CA SER A 243 -3.18 -3.79 -0.53
C SER A 243 -4.61 -3.35 -0.87
N PRO A 244 -5.57 -3.55 0.05
CA PRO A 244 -6.93 -3.03 -0.09
C PRO A 244 -7.07 -1.59 0.39
N GLU A 245 -6.11 -1.04 1.14
CA GLU A 245 -6.31 0.16 1.95
C GLU A 245 -5.41 1.32 1.54
N ARG A 246 -6.04 2.50 1.41
CA ARG A 246 -5.35 3.78 1.15
C ARG A 246 -4.96 4.41 2.48
N LEU A 247 -3.72 4.88 2.59
CA LEU A 247 -3.32 5.74 3.70
C LEU A 247 -3.85 7.15 3.49
N VAL A 248 -3.54 7.76 2.33
CA VAL A 248 -3.97 9.11 2.01
C VAL A 248 -3.85 9.39 0.52
N LYS A 249 -4.79 10.17 -0.01
CA LYS A 249 -4.71 10.81 -1.31
C LYS A 249 -4.80 12.32 -1.13
N LEU A 250 -3.99 13.09 -1.83
CA LEU A 250 -4.09 14.55 -1.94
C LEU A 250 -4.23 14.92 -3.41
N GLU A 251 -5.33 15.56 -3.76
CA GLU A 251 -5.57 16.04 -5.12
C GLU A 251 -6.21 17.43 -5.05
N ARG A 252 -5.62 18.42 -5.72
CA ARG A 252 -6.14 19.80 -5.80
C ARG A 252 -6.47 20.41 -4.42
N GLY A 253 -5.64 20.11 -3.42
CA GLY A 253 -5.81 20.61 -2.05
C GLY A 253 -6.85 19.85 -1.22
N ILE A 254 -7.50 18.82 -1.77
CA ILE A 254 -8.41 17.94 -1.03
C ILE A 254 -7.66 16.68 -0.66
N SER A 255 -7.52 16.46 0.64
CA SER A 255 -7.01 15.22 1.21
C SER A 255 -8.15 14.26 1.53
N SER A 256 -7.98 12.97 1.25
CA SER A 256 -8.94 11.93 1.59
C SER A 256 -8.27 10.65 2.05
N THR A 257 -8.85 9.99 3.05
CA THR A 257 -8.51 8.62 3.46
C THR A 257 -9.78 7.76 3.49
N ARG A 258 -9.60 6.45 3.36
CA ARG A 258 -10.68 5.48 3.23
C ARG A 258 -10.41 4.29 4.16
N PRO A 259 -10.79 4.38 5.45
CA PRO A 259 -10.55 3.32 6.40
C PRO A 259 -11.43 2.13 6.05
N ILE A 260 -10.90 0.94 6.31
CA ILE A 260 -11.56 -0.32 6.06
C ILE A 260 -11.61 -1.10 7.36
N ALA A 261 -12.80 -1.57 7.73
CA ALA A 261 -12.96 -2.55 8.80
C ALA A 261 -14.03 -3.57 8.40
N GLY A 262 -14.01 -4.71 9.08
CA GLY A 262 -14.95 -5.78 8.82
C GLY A 262 -14.83 -6.40 7.43
N THR A 263 -14.97 -7.72 7.38
CA THR A 263 -14.93 -8.45 6.11
C THR A 263 -15.99 -9.52 6.11
N ARG A 264 -16.70 -9.65 4.99
CA ARG A 264 -17.52 -10.83 4.70
C ARG A 264 -17.18 -11.38 3.31
N PRO A 265 -17.24 -12.70 3.11
CA PRO A 265 -17.13 -13.26 1.78
C PRO A 265 -18.31 -12.81 0.92
N ARG A 266 -18.16 -12.83 -0.40
CA ARG A 266 -19.30 -12.63 -1.31
C ARG A 266 -20.29 -13.79 -1.22
N GLY A 267 -21.58 -13.47 -1.27
CA GLY A 267 -22.64 -14.48 -1.27
C GLY A 267 -22.66 -15.25 -2.58
N LYS A 268 -22.87 -16.58 -2.50
CA LYS A 268 -23.06 -17.44 -3.69
C LYS A 268 -24.32 -17.08 -4.49
N THR A 269 -25.26 -16.38 -3.88
CA THR A 269 -26.50 -15.88 -4.49
C THR A 269 -26.71 -14.42 -4.08
N GLU A 270 -27.45 -13.64 -4.86
CA GLU A 270 -27.75 -12.24 -4.54
C GLU A 270 -28.50 -12.08 -3.21
N ALA A 271 -29.38 -13.04 -2.87
CA ALA A 271 -30.08 -13.06 -1.58
C ALA A 271 -29.09 -13.24 -0.41
N LEU A 272 -28.17 -14.20 -0.53
CA LEU A 272 -27.14 -14.43 0.50
C LEU A 272 -26.15 -13.25 0.57
N ASP A 273 -25.79 -12.65 -0.56
CA ASP A 273 -24.88 -11.49 -0.60
C ASP A 273 -25.49 -10.28 0.11
N ARG A 274 -26.80 -10.04 -0.07
CA ARG A 274 -27.53 -9.01 0.68
C ARG A 274 -27.60 -9.31 2.17
N GLN A 275 -27.88 -10.57 2.53
CA GLN A 275 -27.92 -10.97 3.94
C GLN A 275 -26.55 -10.77 4.62
N LEU A 276 -25.45 -11.16 3.98
CA LEU A 276 -24.09 -10.96 4.51
C LEU A 276 -23.75 -9.47 4.63
N ALA A 277 -24.18 -8.64 3.68
CA ALA A 277 -24.02 -7.19 3.75
C ALA A 277 -24.82 -6.57 4.91
N GLU A 278 -26.08 -6.99 5.10
CA GLU A 278 -26.93 -6.55 6.22
C GLU A 278 -26.36 -7.00 7.57
N GLU A 279 -25.84 -8.22 7.66
CA GLU A 279 -25.15 -8.72 8.86
C GLU A 279 -23.93 -7.86 9.19
N LEU A 280 -23.07 -7.57 8.20
CA LEU A 280 -21.90 -6.72 8.39
C LEU A 280 -22.29 -5.31 8.82
N LEU A 281 -23.30 -4.72 8.18
CA LEU A 281 -23.82 -3.39 8.51
C LEU A 281 -24.41 -3.31 9.91
N THR A 282 -25.01 -4.39 10.43
CA THR A 282 -25.69 -4.40 11.74
C THR A 282 -24.84 -4.95 12.88
N ASN A 283 -23.65 -5.46 12.57
CA ASN A 283 -22.73 -5.96 13.58
C ASN A 283 -22.16 -4.81 14.42
N LYS A 284 -22.66 -4.70 15.66
CA LYS A 284 -22.28 -3.62 16.58
C LYS A 284 -20.78 -3.58 16.92
N LYS A 285 -20.09 -4.72 16.91
CA LYS A 285 -18.65 -4.78 17.17
C LYS A 285 -17.89 -4.13 16.02
N GLU A 286 -18.16 -4.56 14.79
CA GLU A 286 -17.54 -4.06 13.56
C GLU A 286 -17.85 -2.56 13.37
N GLN A 287 -19.09 -2.13 13.63
CA GLN A 287 -19.46 -0.72 13.60
C GLN A 287 -18.66 0.12 14.61
N ALA A 288 -18.52 -0.35 15.85
CA ALA A 288 -17.82 0.38 16.89
C ALA A 288 -16.32 0.51 16.57
N GLU A 289 -15.69 -0.57 16.12
CA GLU A 289 -14.30 -0.56 15.65
C GLU A 289 -14.12 0.41 14.47
N HIS A 290 -15.02 0.33 13.48
CA HIS A 290 -14.96 1.20 12.30
C HIS A 290 -15.14 2.68 12.63
N ILE A 291 -16.10 3.03 13.50
CA ILE A 291 -16.33 4.41 13.93
C ILE A 291 -15.10 4.97 14.63
N MET A 292 -14.44 4.16 15.47
CA MET A 292 -13.22 4.57 16.14
C MET A 292 -12.09 4.89 15.13
N LEU A 293 -11.96 4.09 14.06
CA LEU A 293 -11.00 4.34 12.99
C LEU A 293 -11.31 5.64 12.23
N VAL A 294 -12.59 5.87 11.90
CA VAL A 294 -13.04 7.12 11.27
C VAL A 294 -12.69 8.33 12.15
N ASP A 295 -12.91 8.24 13.46
CA ASP A 295 -12.59 9.34 14.38
C ASP A 295 -11.08 9.58 14.51
N LEU A 296 -10.27 8.52 14.49
CA LEU A 296 -8.81 8.62 14.48
C LEU A 296 -8.32 9.37 13.22
N GLU A 297 -8.84 9.00 12.06
CA GLU A 297 -8.48 9.65 10.80
C GLU A 297 -8.97 11.10 10.70
N ARG A 298 -10.16 11.39 11.24
CA ARG A 298 -10.64 12.77 11.40
C ARG A 298 -9.70 13.59 12.28
N ASN A 299 -9.19 13.00 13.36
CA ASN A 299 -8.20 13.66 14.22
C ASN A 299 -6.90 13.95 13.47
N ASP A 300 -6.38 12.96 12.74
CA ASP A 300 -5.12 13.09 12.00
C ASP A 300 -5.23 14.14 10.89
N LEU A 301 -6.29 14.09 10.07
CA LEU A 301 -6.56 15.12 9.05
C LEU A 301 -6.77 16.50 9.68
N GLY A 302 -7.44 16.58 10.82
CA GLY A 302 -7.71 17.83 11.55
C GLY A 302 -6.46 18.58 12.01
N ARG A 303 -5.29 17.93 12.05
CA ARG A 303 -4.01 18.58 12.39
C ARG A 303 -3.50 19.49 11.28
N VAL A 304 -3.84 19.18 10.03
CA VAL A 304 -3.28 19.84 8.83
C VAL A 304 -4.33 20.40 7.87
N CYS A 305 -5.61 20.06 8.06
CA CYS A 305 -6.69 20.61 7.25
C CYS A 305 -7.22 21.95 7.81
N GLU A 306 -7.84 22.75 6.93
CA GLU A 306 -8.54 23.98 7.31
C GLU A 306 -9.62 23.65 8.36
N TRP A 307 -9.73 24.49 9.39
CA TRP A 307 -10.73 24.29 10.45
C TRP A 307 -12.15 24.22 9.86
N GLY A 308 -12.91 23.21 10.28
CA GLY A 308 -14.27 22.95 9.78
C GLY A 308 -14.36 22.30 8.39
N SER A 309 -13.23 22.04 7.72
CA SER A 309 -13.22 21.38 6.41
C SER A 309 -13.19 19.86 6.45
N VAL A 310 -12.95 19.25 7.63
CA VAL A 310 -12.88 17.79 7.77
C VAL A 310 -14.28 17.22 7.98
N TYR A 311 -14.73 16.37 7.07
CA TYR A 311 -16.04 15.71 7.12
C TYR A 311 -15.98 14.27 6.60
N VAL A 312 -17.04 13.51 6.91
CA VAL A 312 -17.22 12.13 6.44
C VAL A 312 -18.37 12.16 5.43
N ASP A 313 -18.05 11.97 4.15
CA ASP A 313 -19.04 11.99 3.06
C ASP A 313 -19.71 10.62 2.82
N GLU A 314 -18.98 9.55 3.12
CA GLU A 314 -19.50 8.18 3.15
C GLU A 314 -19.22 7.57 4.53
N LEU A 315 -20.26 7.14 5.25
CA LEU A 315 -20.13 6.52 6.58
C LEU A 315 -20.74 5.11 6.54
N LEU A 316 -19.99 4.11 7.04
CA LEU A 316 -20.42 2.72 7.18
C LEU A 316 -21.09 2.15 5.92
N THR A 317 -20.48 2.35 4.76
CA THR A 317 -21.00 1.88 3.47
C THR A 317 -20.40 0.51 3.12
N ILE A 318 -21.16 -0.34 2.43
CA ILE A 318 -20.65 -1.63 1.94
C ILE A 318 -19.99 -1.44 0.59
N GLU A 319 -18.70 -1.74 0.52
CA GLU A 319 -17.96 -1.83 -0.74
C GLU A 319 -17.76 -3.30 -1.12
N ARG A 320 -18.12 -3.65 -2.36
CA ARG A 320 -18.03 -5.02 -2.88
C ARG A 320 -16.83 -5.16 -3.80
N TYR A 321 -15.99 -6.14 -3.49
CA TYR A 321 -14.91 -6.63 -4.34
C TYR A 321 -15.30 -7.97 -4.96
N SER A 322 -14.40 -8.56 -5.75
CA SER A 322 -14.65 -9.85 -6.44
C SER A 322 -14.96 -10.99 -5.48
N HIS A 323 -14.21 -11.11 -4.38
CA HIS A 323 -14.30 -12.24 -3.44
C HIS A 323 -14.81 -11.86 -2.04
N VAL A 324 -14.70 -10.59 -1.66
CA VAL A 324 -15.09 -10.08 -0.35
C VAL A 324 -15.89 -8.78 -0.44
N MET A 325 -16.51 -8.39 0.67
CA MET A 325 -17.08 -7.06 0.89
C MET A 325 -16.55 -6.49 2.21
N HIS A 326 -16.44 -5.17 2.26
CA HIS A 326 -15.90 -4.44 3.40
C HIS A 326 -16.84 -3.32 3.86
N LEU A 327 -16.76 -3.00 5.15
CA LEU A 327 -17.31 -1.77 5.68
C LEU A 327 -16.28 -0.66 5.44
N VAL A 328 -16.70 0.38 4.72
CA VAL A 328 -15.83 1.49 4.35
C VAL A 328 -16.45 2.81 4.78
N SER A 329 -15.58 3.79 4.99
CA SER A 329 -15.99 5.18 5.08
C SER A 329 -15.02 6.03 4.28
N ASN A 330 -15.34 7.29 4.04
CA ASN A 330 -14.44 8.20 3.38
C ASN A 330 -14.39 9.48 4.21
N VAL A 331 -13.17 9.85 4.60
CA VAL A 331 -12.91 11.04 5.40
C VAL A 331 -12.16 12.01 4.53
N GLN A 332 -12.70 13.20 4.34
CA GLN A 332 -12.13 14.24 3.50
C GLN A 332 -11.81 15.48 4.32
N GLY A 333 -10.82 16.24 3.87
CA GLY A 333 -10.45 17.53 4.43
C GLY A 333 -9.78 18.40 3.38
N LYS A 334 -9.86 19.71 3.52
CA LYS A 334 -9.11 20.64 2.67
C LYS A 334 -7.80 20.98 3.35
N LEU A 335 -6.68 20.65 2.73
CA LEU A 335 -5.35 20.94 3.28
C LEU A 335 -5.19 22.46 3.48
N ASP A 336 -4.79 22.88 4.68
CA ASP A 336 -4.52 24.30 4.98
C ASP A 336 -3.32 24.75 4.13
N LYS A 337 -3.43 25.93 3.52
CA LYS A 337 -2.45 26.49 2.57
C LYS A 337 -1.05 26.66 3.15
N LYS A 338 -0.90 26.66 4.48
CA LYS A 338 0.41 26.72 5.16
C LYS A 338 1.15 25.38 5.17
N TYR A 339 0.46 24.27 4.86
CA TYR A 339 1.01 22.93 4.81
C TYR A 339 1.13 22.43 3.36
N HIS A 340 2.00 21.46 3.16
CA HIS A 340 2.16 20.75 1.89
C HIS A 340 2.00 19.23 2.07
N ALA A 341 2.08 18.49 0.96
CA ALA A 341 1.99 17.03 0.90
C ALA A 341 2.76 16.28 2.00
N ILE A 342 3.97 16.71 2.35
CA ILE A 342 4.80 16.00 3.33
C ILE A 342 4.32 16.22 4.78
N ASP A 343 3.67 17.35 5.08
CA ASP A 343 3.04 17.58 6.38
C ASP A 343 1.82 16.68 6.55
N LEU A 344 1.09 16.45 5.46
CA LEU A 344 -0.01 15.50 5.41
C LEU A 344 0.48 14.07 5.67
N ILE A 345 1.57 13.64 5.03
CA ILE A 345 2.20 12.35 5.33
C ILE A 345 2.58 12.27 6.82
N LYS A 346 3.24 13.30 7.35
CA LYS A 346 3.65 13.35 8.77
C LYS A 346 2.46 13.25 9.74
N ALA A 347 1.30 13.83 9.38
CA ALA A 347 0.11 13.81 10.22
C ALA A 347 -0.58 12.43 10.26
N LEU A 348 -0.64 11.72 9.12
CA LEU A 348 -1.34 10.44 9.02
C LEU A 348 -0.45 9.23 9.28
N PHE A 349 0.85 9.31 9.04
CA PHE A 349 1.74 8.14 9.07
C PHE A 349 2.20 7.78 10.50
N PRO A 350 2.30 6.48 10.86
CA PRO A 350 1.71 5.33 10.16
C PRO A 350 0.18 5.31 10.29
N GLY A 351 -0.49 4.59 9.39
CA GLY A 351 -1.95 4.48 9.37
C GLY A 351 -2.55 4.01 10.71
N GLY A 352 -3.72 4.55 11.05
CA GLY A 352 -4.40 4.26 12.30
C GLY A 352 -4.84 2.79 12.45
N THR A 353 -5.33 2.20 11.37
CA THR A 353 -5.79 0.79 11.27
C THR A 353 -4.69 -0.22 11.56
N ILE A 354 -3.44 0.14 11.28
CA ILE A 354 -2.27 -0.73 11.42
C ILE A 354 -1.45 -0.44 12.68
N THR A 355 -1.85 0.55 13.48
CA THR A 355 -1.21 0.90 14.76
C THR A 355 -2.17 0.70 15.92
N GLY A 356 -3.19 1.54 16.04
CA GLY A 356 -4.14 1.56 17.14
C GLY A 356 -4.42 2.98 17.65
N CYS A 357 -5.15 3.07 18.77
CA CYS A 357 -5.56 4.33 19.37
C CYS A 357 -5.35 4.32 20.89
N PRO A 358 -4.71 5.33 21.51
CA PRO A 358 -3.99 6.45 20.88
C PRO A 358 -2.70 6.02 20.15
N LYS A 359 -2.46 6.56 18.95
CA LYS A 359 -1.40 6.13 18.00
C LYS A 359 -0.01 6.01 18.65
N VAL A 360 0.50 7.09 19.26
CA VAL A 360 1.85 7.11 19.84
C VAL A 360 2.04 6.02 20.90
N ARG A 361 1.05 5.86 21.79
CA ARG A 361 1.10 4.84 22.84
C ARG A 361 1.06 3.42 22.25
N CYS A 362 0.30 3.22 21.18
CA CYS A 362 0.27 1.94 20.47
C CYS A 362 1.63 1.61 19.84
N LEU A 363 2.31 2.60 19.25
CA LEU A 363 3.66 2.40 18.69
C LEU A 363 4.67 1.96 19.75
N GLU A 364 4.65 2.56 20.95
CA GLU A 364 5.49 2.15 22.08
C GLU A 364 5.22 0.69 22.51
N ILE A 365 3.95 0.31 22.56
CA ILE A 365 3.52 -1.05 22.94
C ILE A 365 3.91 -2.05 21.85
N ILE A 366 3.75 -1.71 20.57
CA ILE A 366 4.16 -2.56 19.44
C ILE A 366 5.68 -2.83 19.51
N GLU A 367 6.49 -1.80 19.71
CA GLU A 367 7.95 -1.92 19.86
C GLU A 367 8.34 -2.78 21.08
N GLU A 368 7.53 -2.77 22.13
CA GLU A 368 7.73 -3.63 23.29
C GLU A 368 7.38 -5.10 23.01
N LEU A 369 6.27 -5.34 22.31
CA LEU A 369 5.64 -6.66 22.20
C LEU A 369 6.09 -7.47 20.97
N GLU A 370 6.37 -6.82 19.85
CA GLU A 370 6.81 -7.52 18.64
C GLU A 370 8.31 -7.89 18.73
N PRO A 371 8.73 -9.03 18.16
CA PRO A 371 10.11 -9.49 18.31
C PRO A 371 11.10 -8.70 17.43
N VAL A 372 10.62 -8.10 16.33
CA VAL A 372 11.40 -7.38 15.32
C VAL A 372 10.64 -6.13 14.87
N ARG A 373 11.34 -5.14 14.31
CA ARG A 373 10.67 -4.00 13.66
C ARG A 373 9.93 -4.44 12.41
N ARG A 374 8.97 -3.64 11.96
CA ARG A 374 8.11 -3.95 10.82
C ARG A 374 8.75 -3.66 9.47
N ASN A 375 9.84 -2.87 9.41
CA ASN A 375 10.53 -2.54 8.17
C ASN A 375 9.54 -1.95 7.14
N LEU A 376 9.38 -2.51 5.94
CA LEU A 376 8.37 -2.02 4.98
C LEU A 376 6.93 -2.45 5.30
N PHE A 377 6.73 -3.53 6.07
CA PHE A 377 5.38 -3.98 6.40
C PHE A 377 4.65 -2.91 7.20
N TYR A 378 3.39 -2.65 6.85
CA TYR A 378 2.59 -1.57 7.45
C TYR A 378 3.14 -0.16 7.20
N GLY A 379 4.16 -0.01 6.36
CA GLY A 379 4.55 1.27 5.77
C GLY A 379 3.55 1.70 4.69
N SER A 380 4.03 2.45 3.71
CA SER A 380 3.23 3.01 2.63
C SER A 380 4.01 3.07 1.33
N CYS A 381 3.37 2.88 0.19
CA CYS A 381 3.96 3.15 -1.13
C CYS A 381 2.98 3.87 -2.05
N GLY A 382 3.52 4.44 -3.13
CA GLY A 382 2.75 5.12 -4.15
C GLY A 382 3.58 6.19 -4.86
N TYR A 383 2.99 7.37 -5.04
CA TYR A 383 3.65 8.48 -5.74
C TYR A 383 3.39 9.84 -5.10
N ILE A 384 4.30 10.77 -5.37
CA ILE A 384 4.14 12.21 -5.19
C ILE A 384 4.46 12.85 -6.53
N ASP A 385 3.53 13.60 -7.11
CA ASP A 385 3.73 14.21 -8.42
C ASP A 385 4.27 15.65 -8.33
N LEU A 386 4.72 16.20 -9.45
CA LEU A 386 5.28 17.56 -9.51
C LEU A 386 4.30 18.67 -9.11
N ARG A 387 2.99 18.40 -9.13
CA ARG A 387 1.93 19.34 -8.72
C ARG A 387 1.72 19.33 -7.21
N GLY A 388 2.39 18.42 -6.48
CA GLY A 388 2.19 18.18 -5.06
C GLY A 388 0.97 17.29 -4.76
N HIS A 389 0.42 16.61 -5.77
CA HIS A 389 -0.57 15.55 -5.54
C HIS A 389 0.14 14.29 -5.08
N LEU A 390 -0.54 13.46 -4.30
CA LEU A 390 -0.03 12.16 -3.89
C LEU A 390 -1.16 11.14 -3.77
N ASP A 391 -0.82 9.87 -3.93
CA ASP A 391 -1.68 8.74 -3.55
C ASP A 391 -0.77 7.68 -2.94
N LEU A 392 -1.05 7.35 -1.68
CA LEU A 392 -0.24 6.48 -0.84
C LEU A 392 -1.13 5.41 -0.21
N ASN A 393 -0.75 4.15 -0.37
CA ASN A 393 -1.46 3.01 0.22
C ASN A 393 -0.87 2.60 1.58
N ILE A 394 -1.43 1.58 2.22
CA ILE A 394 -0.79 0.92 3.37
C ILE A 394 -0.19 -0.42 2.91
N LEU A 395 1.03 -0.75 3.32
CA LEU A 395 1.73 -1.99 2.94
C LEU A 395 1.28 -3.19 3.78
N ILE A 396 0.02 -3.58 3.61
CA ILE A 396 -0.59 -4.83 4.09
C ILE A 396 -0.81 -5.79 2.93
N ARG A 397 -1.03 -7.09 3.22
CA ARG A 397 -1.10 -8.14 2.19
C ARG A 397 0.09 -8.08 1.22
N THR A 398 1.26 -7.82 1.78
CA THR A 398 2.51 -7.55 1.07
C THR A 398 3.53 -8.66 1.34
N LEU A 399 4.27 -9.04 0.32
CA LEU A 399 5.43 -9.93 0.39
C LEU A 399 6.68 -9.14 0.00
N LEU A 400 7.75 -9.35 0.74
CA LEU A 400 9.09 -8.85 0.42
C LEU A 400 9.93 -10.03 -0.03
N MET A 401 10.72 -9.86 -1.07
CA MET A 401 11.52 -10.96 -1.63
C MET A 401 12.94 -10.50 -1.95
N THR A 402 13.92 -11.33 -1.62
CA THR A 402 15.31 -11.13 -2.01
C THR A 402 15.85 -12.41 -2.63
N THR A 403 16.67 -12.28 -3.68
CA THR A 403 17.34 -13.41 -4.32
C THR A 403 18.72 -13.63 -3.71
N GLN A 404 18.99 -14.86 -3.28
CA GLN A 404 20.32 -15.29 -2.84
C GLN A 404 20.72 -16.55 -3.61
N GLY A 405 21.69 -16.40 -4.53
CA GLY A 405 22.07 -17.48 -5.44
C GLY A 405 20.87 -17.90 -6.31
N ASN A 406 20.50 -19.19 -6.24
CA ASN A 406 19.41 -19.76 -7.05
C ASN A 406 18.06 -19.84 -6.29
N LEU A 407 17.97 -19.27 -5.10
CA LEU A 407 16.78 -19.38 -4.25
C LEU A 407 16.34 -17.99 -3.79
N ASN A 408 15.03 -17.75 -3.82
CA ASN A 408 14.43 -16.52 -3.33
C ASN A 408 13.96 -16.73 -1.90
N THR A 409 14.33 -15.83 -1.00
CA THR A 409 13.74 -15.76 0.34
C THR A 409 12.61 -14.76 0.30
N VAL A 410 11.45 -15.17 0.82
CA VAL A 410 10.22 -14.37 0.85
C VAL A 410 9.80 -14.19 2.30
N TRP A 411 9.44 -12.96 2.65
CA TRP A 411 8.84 -12.60 3.93
C TRP A 411 7.45 -12.05 3.72
N GLY A 412 6.56 -12.34 4.67
CA GLY A 412 5.26 -11.68 4.79
C GLY A 412 4.98 -11.36 6.25
N GLN A 413 4.13 -10.37 6.49
CA GLN A 413 3.72 -9.98 7.83
C GLN A 413 2.21 -9.74 7.87
N VAL A 414 1.56 -10.31 8.88
CA VAL A 414 0.11 -10.31 9.06
C VAL A 414 -0.22 -10.06 10.52
N GLY A 415 -1.41 -9.54 10.79
CA GLY A 415 -1.79 -9.14 12.14
C GLY A 415 -3.27 -8.89 12.32
N ALA A 416 -3.64 -8.62 13.57
CA ALA A 416 -5.01 -8.41 14.00
C ALA A 416 -5.13 -7.23 14.97
N GLY A 417 -6.29 -6.58 14.94
CA GLY A 417 -6.64 -5.50 15.86
C GLY A 417 -7.08 -6.08 17.20
N ILE A 418 -6.31 -5.81 18.25
CA ILE A 418 -6.60 -6.27 19.60
C ILE A 418 -7.48 -5.24 20.29
N VAL A 419 -8.67 -5.66 20.68
CA VAL A 419 -9.69 -4.88 21.40
C VAL A 419 -10.03 -5.55 22.72
N ALA A 420 -10.80 -4.89 23.58
CA ALA A 420 -11.06 -5.35 24.96
C ALA A 420 -11.67 -6.77 25.08
N ASP A 421 -12.38 -7.23 24.04
CA ASP A 421 -13.04 -8.54 23.96
C ASP A 421 -12.27 -9.54 23.07
N SER A 422 -11.05 -9.21 22.63
CA SER A 422 -10.21 -10.11 21.83
C SER A 422 -9.85 -11.38 22.58
N ASP A 423 -9.86 -12.49 21.85
CA ASP A 423 -9.45 -13.81 22.35
C ASP A 423 -8.10 -14.20 21.74
N PRO A 424 -7.04 -14.43 22.55
CA PRO A 424 -5.69 -14.64 22.04
C PRO A 424 -5.54 -15.71 20.96
N GLU A 425 -6.24 -16.84 21.09
CA GLU A 425 -6.16 -17.93 20.12
C GLU A 425 -6.87 -17.55 18.81
N LYS A 426 -8.03 -16.90 18.90
CA LYS A 426 -8.75 -16.41 17.71
C LYS A 426 -7.96 -15.36 16.94
N GLU A 427 -7.28 -14.44 17.62
CA GLU A 427 -6.47 -13.40 16.97
C GLU A 427 -5.26 -13.98 16.23
N TRP A 428 -4.69 -15.08 16.75
CA TRP A 428 -3.65 -15.84 16.06
C TRP A 428 -4.20 -16.47 14.77
N LEU A 429 -5.33 -17.17 14.87
CA LEU A 429 -5.97 -17.81 13.72
C LEU A 429 -6.40 -16.78 12.66
N GLU A 430 -6.93 -15.64 13.07
CA GLU A 430 -7.28 -14.54 12.15
C GLU A 430 -6.06 -14.01 11.40
N SER A 431 -4.93 -13.82 12.10
CA SER A 431 -3.69 -13.40 11.47
C SER A 431 -3.23 -14.40 10.40
N LEU A 432 -3.34 -15.71 10.67
CA LEU A 432 -3.03 -16.74 9.69
C LEU A 432 -4.00 -16.75 8.50
N HIS A 433 -5.29 -16.55 8.72
CA HIS A 433 -6.27 -16.42 7.63
C HIS A 433 -5.96 -15.21 6.72
N LYS A 434 -5.49 -14.09 7.28
CA LYS A 434 -5.05 -12.94 6.48
C LYS A 434 -3.83 -13.25 5.59
N ALA A 435 -3.00 -14.21 5.98
CA ALA A 435 -1.88 -14.67 5.16
C ALA A 435 -2.29 -15.61 4.01
N GLU A 436 -3.47 -16.23 4.08
CA GLU A 436 -3.85 -17.35 3.21
C GLU A 436 -3.68 -17.04 1.72
N ALA A 437 -4.14 -15.89 1.25
CA ALA A 437 -3.99 -15.49 -0.16
C ALA A 437 -2.51 -15.44 -0.61
N GLN A 438 -1.62 -14.93 0.25
CA GLN A 438 -0.18 -14.87 -0.02
C GLN A 438 0.44 -16.27 0.00
N LEU A 439 -0.01 -17.14 0.91
CA LEU A 439 0.47 -18.52 1.01
C LEU A 439 0.02 -19.38 -0.17
N ILE A 440 -1.20 -19.18 -0.66
CA ILE A 440 -1.69 -19.79 -1.90
C ILE A 440 -0.85 -19.27 -3.06
N ALA A 441 -0.63 -17.95 -3.18
CA ALA A 441 0.21 -17.39 -4.25
C ALA A 441 1.65 -17.93 -4.25
N LEU A 442 2.20 -18.32 -3.10
CA LEU A 442 3.52 -18.95 -3.02
C LEU A 442 3.53 -20.43 -3.43
N ARG A 443 2.38 -21.11 -3.41
CA ARG A 443 2.24 -22.55 -3.71
C ARG A 443 1.60 -22.82 -5.08
N SER A 444 0.77 -21.90 -5.54
CA SER A 444 -0.12 -22.07 -6.67
C SER A 444 0.40 -21.31 -7.88
N PHE A 445 0.80 -22.08 -8.89
CA PHE A 445 1.02 -21.60 -10.25
C PHE A 445 0.62 -22.66 -11.25
#